data_AF-A0A3M9NHW0-F1
#
_entry.id   AF-A0A3M9NHW0-F1
#
_cell.length_a   1.000
_cell.length_b   1.000
_cell.length_c   1.000
_cell.angle_alpha   90.00
_cell.angle_beta   90.00
_cell.angle_gamma   90.00
#
_symmetry.space_group_name_H-M   'P 1'
#
loop_
_entity.id
_entity.type
_entity.pdbx_description
1 polymer ?
#
loop_
_entity_poly.entity_id
_entity_poly.type
_entity_poly.pdbx_seq_one_letter_code
_entity_poly.pdbx_strand_id
1 'polypeptide(L)'
;MKKLFFLPAAAAMLFLASCGGNSSSDENSTATEDTTTAPAAAEAPGADIPGIDTVSVTDHIKLTGNDQLQYDITLFKVKAGQKITLDFKNIGTQPAAAMSHNVVILQQGTDVQKFGEAAVPAAATAHIPESMKDDVIAHTKLLGPGESDQITFTLPDAGVYDFICTFPGHFGTMHGKIVAQ
;
A
#
# COMPACT_ATOMS: atom_id res chain seq x y z
N MET A 1 10.91 -37.81 -36.80
CA MET A 1 11.54 -37.50 -38.12
C MET A 1 10.82 -36.27 -38.66
N LYS A 2 11.39 -35.11 -38.95
CA LYS A 2 12.74 -34.71 -39.34
C LYS A 2 13.10 -33.38 -38.67
N LYS A 3 14.37 -33.24 -38.32
CA LYS A 3 15.04 -31.98 -37.99
C LYS A 3 15.26 -31.19 -39.29
N LEU A 4 15.21 -29.87 -39.24
CA LEU A 4 15.91 -29.02 -40.20
C LEU A 4 16.58 -27.85 -39.45
N PHE A 5 17.90 -27.96 -39.43
CA PHE A 5 18.90 -26.92 -39.17
C PHE A 5 18.98 -25.96 -40.37
N PHE A 6 19.37 -24.69 -40.16
CA PHE A 6 20.45 -23.95 -40.87
C PHE A 6 20.50 -22.45 -40.44
N LEU A 7 21.38 -22.15 -39.46
CA LEU A 7 22.45 -21.11 -39.34
C LEU A 7 22.56 -19.94 -40.38
N PRO A 8 23.42 -18.90 -40.18
CA PRO A 8 23.54 -17.82 -39.15
C PRO A 8 23.67 -16.39 -39.75
N ALA A 9 23.73 -15.33 -38.92
CA ALA A 9 24.54 -14.15 -39.23
C ALA A 9 25.03 -13.47 -37.93
N ALA A 10 26.35 -13.39 -37.79
CA ALA A 10 27.07 -12.70 -36.74
C ALA A 10 27.35 -11.25 -37.17
N ALA A 11 27.33 -10.31 -36.22
CA ALA A 11 28.20 -9.14 -36.24
C ALA A 11 28.34 -8.57 -34.83
N ALA A 12 29.55 -8.68 -34.30
CA ALA A 12 30.01 -8.08 -33.05
C ALA A 12 30.27 -6.58 -33.23
N MET A 13 30.24 -5.82 -32.14
CA MET A 13 31.31 -4.86 -31.80
C MET A 13 31.20 -4.43 -30.34
N LEU A 14 32.21 -4.83 -29.56
CA LEU A 14 32.61 -4.22 -28.30
C LEU A 14 33.23 -2.85 -28.59
N PHE A 15 33.04 -1.88 -27.68
CA PHE A 15 34.08 -0.89 -27.39
C PHE A 15 34.32 -0.81 -25.88
N LEU A 16 35.61 -0.84 -25.56
CA LEU A 16 36.22 -0.89 -24.25
C LEU A 16 36.42 0.53 -23.66
N ALA A 17 36.66 0.51 -22.35
CA ALA A 17 36.93 1.62 -21.45
C ALA A 17 37.97 2.66 -21.91
N SER A 18 37.86 3.86 -21.34
CA SER A 18 39.02 4.73 -21.10
C SER A 18 38.98 5.26 -19.68
N CYS A 19 39.91 4.77 -18.87
CA CYS A 19 40.34 5.33 -17.61
C CYS A 19 41.73 5.90 -17.87
N GLY A 20 41.92 7.20 -17.70
CA GLY A 20 43.20 7.88 -17.86
C GLY A 20 43.37 8.88 -16.72
N GLY A 21 44.35 8.63 -15.86
CA GLY A 21 44.68 9.47 -14.72
C GLY A 21 45.87 10.41 -14.94
N ASN A 22 46.20 11.10 -13.84
CA ASN A 22 47.50 11.68 -13.45
C ASN A 22 47.65 13.22 -13.51
N SER A 23 47.66 13.80 -12.30
CA SER A 23 48.47 14.92 -11.76
C SER A 23 48.46 16.29 -12.44
N SER A 24 48.02 17.32 -11.71
CA SER A 24 48.91 18.14 -10.89
C SER A 24 48.13 19.31 -10.29
N SER A 25 48.52 19.65 -9.06
CA SER A 25 48.11 20.81 -8.28
C SER A 25 48.31 22.12 -9.05
N ASP A 26 47.36 23.03 -8.93
CA ASP A 26 47.63 24.46 -8.73
C ASP A 26 46.38 25.14 -8.16
N GLU A 27 46.60 25.82 -7.03
CA GLU A 27 45.67 26.70 -6.36
C GLU A 27 45.45 27.97 -7.20
N ASN A 28 44.19 28.38 -7.42
CA ASN A 28 43.81 29.80 -7.34
C ASN A 28 42.29 30.00 -7.29
N SER A 29 41.82 30.41 -6.12
CA SER A 29 40.71 31.32 -5.84
C SER A 29 39.65 31.54 -6.95
N THR A 30 38.46 30.96 -6.76
CA THR A 30 37.21 31.56 -7.23
C THR A 30 36.11 31.18 -6.25
N ALA A 31 35.43 32.21 -5.74
CA ALA A 31 34.27 32.12 -4.89
C ALA A 31 33.27 31.08 -5.42
N THR A 32 32.98 30.08 -4.59
CA THR A 32 31.86 29.18 -4.80
C THR A 32 30.91 29.40 -3.64
N GLU A 33 29.69 29.78 -4.00
CA GLU A 33 28.55 29.87 -3.12
C GLU A 33 28.50 28.65 -2.20
N ASP A 34 28.50 28.92 -0.90
CA ASP A 34 27.96 28.03 0.10
C ASP A 34 26.46 27.89 -0.17
N THR A 35 26.11 27.10 -1.18
CA THR A 35 24.76 26.53 -1.29
C THR A 35 24.70 25.43 -0.25
N THR A 36 24.51 25.84 0.99
CA THR A 36 23.85 25.02 2.00
C THR A 36 22.53 24.59 1.39
N THR A 37 22.54 23.43 0.74
CA THR A 37 21.32 22.74 0.32
C THR A 37 20.68 22.30 1.63
N ALA A 38 19.74 23.12 2.12
CA ALA A 38 18.81 22.70 3.14
C ALA A 38 18.25 21.33 2.73
N PRO A 39 18.16 20.34 3.63
CA PRO A 39 17.53 19.08 3.30
C PRO A 39 16.15 19.42 2.75
N ALA A 40 15.85 18.96 1.54
CA ALA A 40 14.50 19.05 1.00
C ALA A 40 13.57 18.50 2.10
N ALA A 41 12.74 19.37 2.65
CA ALA A 41 11.77 18.98 3.66
C ALA A 41 11.02 17.79 3.05
N ALA A 42 11.13 16.62 3.69
CA ALA A 42 10.45 15.43 3.22
C ALA A 42 8.99 15.80 2.98
N GLU A 43 8.52 15.62 1.75
CA GLU A 43 7.14 15.94 1.41
C GLU A 43 6.22 15.18 2.36
N ALA A 44 5.20 15.87 2.87
CA ALA A 44 4.28 15.28 3.84
C ALA A 44 3.65 14.00 3.22
N PRO A 45 3.55 12.89 3.97
CA PRO A 45 2.97 11.65 3.46
C PRO A 45 1.60 11.88 2.81
N GLY A 46 1.43 11.40 1.58
CA GLY A 46 0.16 11.47 0.86
C GLY A 46 -0.31 12.88 0.51
N ALA A 47 0.59 13.87 0.42
CA ALA A 47 0.25 15.25 0.04
C ALA A 47 -0.42 15.37 -1.34
N ASP A 48 -0.23 14.38 -2.21
CA ASP A 48 -0.82 14.26 -3.53
C ASP A 48 -2.23 13.63 -3.53
N ILE A 49 -2.68 13.07 -2.40
CA ILE A 49 -4.00 12.43 -2.30
C ILE A 49 -5.10 13.51 -2.25
N PRO A 50 -6.02 13.54 -3.24
CA PRO A 50 -7.09 14.54 -3.26
C PRO A 50 -7.96 14.51 -1.99
N GLY A 51 -8.21 15.69 -1.43
CA GLY A 51 -9.06 15.88 -0.26
C GLY A 51 -8.40 15.60 1.09
N ILE A 52 -7.15 15.13 1.12
CA ILE A 52 -6.44 14.85 2.38
C ILE A 52 -6.32 16.08 3.28
N ASP A 53 -6.23 17.27 2.70
CA ASP A 53 -6.17 18.57 3.40
C ASP A 53 -7.41 18.86 4.25
N THR A 54 -8.56 18.31 3.88
CA THR A 54 -9.83 18.45 4.61
C THR A 54 -10.06 17.38 5.68
N VAL A 55 -9.23 16.33 5.71
CA VAL A 55 -9.35 15.23 6.67
C VAL A 55 -8.61 15.57 7.97
N SER A 56 -9.36 15.56 9.07
CA SER A 56 -8.84 15.72 10.43
C SER A 56 -8.09 14.47 10.90
N VAL A 57 -7.05 14.67 11.70
CA VAL A 57 -6.32 13.57 12.36
C VAL A 57 -7.19 12.92 13.42
N THR A 58 -7.25 11.58 13.44
CA THR A 58 -7.94 10.79 14.46
C THR A 58 -7.07 9.64 14.98
N ASP A 59 -7.34 9.19 16.20
CA ASP A 59 -6.86 7.92 16.77
C ASP A 59 -7.99 6.87 16.80
N HIS A 60 -9.21 7.25 16.44
CA HIS A 60 -10.39 6.39 16.40
C HIS A 60 -11.05 6.47 15.03
N ILE A 61 -10.93 5.38 14.27
CA ILE A 61 -11.58 5.18 12.98
C ILE A 61 -12.94 4.51 13.24
N LYS A 62 -13.99 5.09 12.66
CA LYS A 62 -15.32 4.50 12.61
C LYS A 62 -15.68 4.29 11.14
N LEU A 63 -15.97 3.05 10.78
CA LEU A 63 -16.13 2.65 9.40
C LEU A 63 -17.35 1.74 9.27
N THR A 64 -18.14 1.94 8.23
CA THR A 64 -19.24 1.05 7.88
C THR A 64 -19.09 0.51 6.47
N GLY A 65 -19.56 -0.72 6.26
CA GLY A 65 -19.63 -1.38 4.95
C GLY A 65 -21.06 -1.80 4.62
N ASN A 66 -21.47 -1.70 3.35
CA ASN A 66 -22.85 -1.93 2.92
C ASN A 66 -22.99 -2.92 1.75
N ASP A 67 -24.24 -3.27 1.43
CA ASP A 67 -24.59 -4.20 0.34
C ASP A 67 -24.24 -3.67 -1.07
N GLN A 68 -23.79 -2.42 -1.20
CA GLN A 68 -23.34 -1.81 -2.46
C GLN A 68 -21.83 -1.96 -2.69
N LEU A 69 -21.14 -2.76 -1.88
CA LEU A 69 -19.69 -2.96 -1.95
C LEU A 69 -18.94 -1.64 -1.73
N GLN A 70 -19.34 -0.88 -0.72
CA GLN A 70 -18.75 0.41 -0.38
C GLN A 70 -18.44 0.49 1.11
N TYR A 71 -17.29 1.11 1.41
CA TYR A 71 -17.07 1.75 2.70
C TYR A 71 -17.68 3.16 2.68
N ASP A 72 -18.19 3.63 3.81
CA ASP A 72 -18.70 5.00 3.95
C ASP A 72 -17.60 6.07 3.90
N ILE A 73 -16.40 5.73 4.39
CA ILE A 73 -15.22 6.60 4.37
C ILE A 73 -14.04 5.84 3.76
N THR A 74 -13.38 6.46 2.79
CA THR A 74 -12.25 5.86 2.05
C THR A 74 -10.92 6.56 2.31
N LEU A 75 -10.89 7.62 3.11
CA LEU A 75 -9.67 8.36 3.44
C LEU A 75 -9.64 8.74 4.92
N PHE A 76 -8.60 8.30 5.61
CA PHE A 76 -8.34 8.64 7.01
C PHE A 76 -6.98 9.27 7.16
N LYS A 77 -6.83 10.11 8.19
CA LYS A 77 -5.55 10.67 8.61
C LYS A 77 -5.32 10.33 10.08
N VAL A 78 -4.15 9.78 10.39
CA VAL A 78 -3.76 9.33 11.74
C VAL A 78 -2.34 9.79 12.05
N LYS A 79 -1.90 9.62 13.30
CA LYS A 79 -0.49 9.85 13.68
C LYS A 79 0.31 8.55 13.62
N ALA A 80 1.47 8.58 12.98
CA ALA A 80 2.41 7.46 12.99
C ALA A 80 2.90 7.17 14.42
N GLY A 81 3.20 5.90 14.70
CA GLY A 81 3.65 5.40 16.00
C GLY A 81 2.58 5.42 17.10
N GLN A 82 1.37 5.93 16.83
CA GLN A 82 0.29 5.95 17.81
C GLN A 82 -0.59 4.70 17.73
N LYS A 83 -1.22 4.38 18.85
CA LYS A 83 -2.24 3.34 18.91
C LYS A 83 -3.53 3.89 18.30
N ILE A 84 -4.04 3.18 17.30
CA ILE A 84 -5.26 3.52 16.58
C ILE A 84 -6.30 2.44 16.87
N THR A 85 -7.54 2.85 17.12
CA THR A 85 -8.70 1.96 17.24
C THR A 85 -9.54 2.05 15.98
N LEU A 86 -9.95 0.93 15.42
CA LEU A 86 -10.88 0.87 14.29
C LEU A 86 -12.11 0.07 14.70
N ASP A 87 -13.27 0.73 14.64
CA ASP A 87 -14.58 0.11 14.74
C ASP A 87 -15.14 -0.11 13.33
N PHE A 88 -15.41 -1.36 13.00
CA PHE A 88 -16.05 -1.71 11.73
C PHE A 88 -17.42 -2.34 11.97
N LYS A 89 -18.41 -1.89 11.20
CA LYS A 89 -19.75 -2.48 11.17
C LYS A 89 -20.18 -2.79 9.74
N ASN A 90 -20.60 -4.02 9.51
CA ASN A 90 -21.35 -4.36 8.29
C ASN A 90 -22.82 -3.95 8.51
N ILE A 91 -23.26 -2.90 7.84
CA ILE A 91 -24.65 -2.39 7.89
C ILE A 91 -25.54 -2.99 6.79
N GLY A 92 -25.00 -3.91 5.99
CA GLY A 92 -25.72 -4.66 4.98
C GLY A 92 -26.79 -5.58 5.58
N THR A 93 -27.62 -6.09 4.68
CA THR A 93 -28.75 -6.98 4.98
C THR A 93 -28.69 -8.28 4.21
N GLN A 94 -27.80 -8.38 3.23
CA GLN A 94 -27.64 -9.55 2.38
C GLN A 94 -26.99 -10.72 3.16
N PRO A 95 -27.24 -11.97 2.76
CA PRO A 95 -26.69 -13.14 3.47
C PRO A 95 -25.16 -13.12 3.56
N ALA A 96 -24.61 -13.52 4.71
CA ALA A 96 -23.16 -13.53 4.96
C ALA A 96 -22.37 -14.31 3.90
N ALA A 97 -22.92 -15.40 3.36
CA ALA A 97 -22.28 -16.19 2.31
C ALA A 97 -22.06 -15.43 0.99
N ALA A 98 -22.73 -14.28 0.79
CA ALA A 98 -22.64 -13.48 -0.42
C ALA A 98 -22.12 -12.06 -0.18
N MET A 99 -22.30 -11.50 1.03
CA MET A 99 -22.05 -10.09 1.32
C MET A 99 -21.42 -9.88 2.69
N SER A 100 -20.42 -10.70 3.02
CA SER A 100 -19.59 -10.42 4.19
C SER A 100 -18.51 -9.41 3.86
N HIS A 101 -18.10 -8.64 4.86
CA HIS A 101 -17.06 -7.64 4.74
C HIS A 101 -16.06 -7.75 5.88
N ASN A 102 -14.80 -7.48 5.59
CA ASN A 102 -13.77 -7.24 6.59
C ASN A 102 -13.06 -5.93 6.27
N VAL A 103 -12.12 -5.55 7.10
CA VAL A 103 -11.14 -4.49 6.82
C VAL A 103 -9.78 -5.08 7.06
N VAL A 104 -8.93 -5.08 6.04
CA VAL A 104 -7.54 -5.57 6.09
C VAL A 104 -6.64 -4.39 5.78
N ILE A 105 -5.78 -4.03 6.73
CA ILE A 105 -4.82 -2.93 6.61
C ILE A 105 -3.50 -3.53 6.17
N LEU A 106 -3.00 -3.08 5.02
CA LEU A 106 -1.82 -3.63 4.36
C LEU A 106 -0.57 -2.81 4.68
N GLN A 107 0.59 -3.46 4.60
CA GLN A 107 1.89 -2.79 4.58
C GLN A 107 1.97 -1.81 3.42
N GLN A 108 2.74 -0.73 3.59
CA GLN A 108 2.97 0.25 2.53
C GLN A 108 3.54 -0.43 1.27
N GLY A 109 3.02 -0.07 0.10
CA GLY A 109 3.50 -0.58 -1.19
C GLY A 109 3.03 -2.01 -1.52
N THR A 110 2.18 -2.63 -0.71
CA THR A 110 1.54 -3.91 -1.05
C THR A 110 0.73 -3.77 -2.33
N ASP A 111 0.92 -4.70 -3.27
CA ASP A 111 0.09 -4.77 -4.48
C ASP A 111 -1.32 -5.27 -4.11
N VAL A 112 -2.27 -4.33 -4.03
CA VAL A 112 -3.67 -4.59 -3.67
C VAL A 112 -4.34 -5.59 -4.62
N GLN A 113 -4.05 -5.51 -5.93
CA GLN A 113 -4.65 -6.41 -6.91
C GLN A 113 -4.16 -7.84 -6.66
N LYS A 114 -2.85 -8.01 -6.54
CA LYS A 114 -2.24 -9.32 -6.27
C LYS A 114 -2.70 -9.89 -4.93
N PHE A 115 -2.78 -9.07 -3.89
CA PHE A 115 -3.27 -9.49 -2.57
C PHE A 115 -4.74 -9.92 -2.64
N GLY A 116 -5.59 -9.11 -3.27
CA GLY A 116 -7.01 -9.40 -3.46
C GLY A 116 -7.27 -10.69 -4.23
N GLU A 117 -6.50 -10.96 -5.28
CA GLU A 117 -6.56 -12.21 -6.04
C GLU A 117 -6.15 -13.42 -5.18
N ALA A 118 -5.06 -13.30 -4.39
CA ALA A 118 -4.62 -14.34 -3.49
C ALA A 118 -5.62 -14.62 -2.35
N ALA A 119 -6.45 -13.64 -1.99
CA ALA A 119 -7.44 -13.75 -0.93
C ALA A 119 -8.67 -14.59 -1.34
N VAL A 120 -9.01 -14.62 -2.62
CA VAL A 120 -10.18 -15.36 -3.16
C VAL A 120 -10.20 -16.84 -2.69
N PRO A 121 -9.13 -17.64 -2.87
CA PRO A 121 -9.12 -19.03 -2.43
C PRO A 121 -8.94 -19.21 -0.91
N ALA A 122 -8.62 -18.16 -0.15
CA ALA A 122 -8.26 -18.23 1.27
C ALA A 122 -9.46 -18.24 2.24
N ALA A 123 -10.56 -18.92 1.87
CA ALA A 123 -11.80 -18.93 2.67
C ALA A 123 -11.60 -19.48 4.10
N ALA A 124 -10.72 -20.47 4.27
CA ALA A 124 -10.43 -21.09 5.57
C ALA A 124 -9.80 -20.12 6.59
N THR A 125 -9.17 -19.05 6.11
CA THR A 125 -8.52 -18.00 6.91
C THR A 125 -9.27 -16.68 6.77
N ALA A 126 -10.59 -16.73 6.55
CA ALA A 126 -11.45 -15.55 6.39
C ALA A 126 -10.96 -14.59 5.28
N HIS A 127 -10.43 -15.14 4.20
CA HIS A 127 -9.84 -14.42 3.07
C HIS A 127 -8.60 -13.61 3.40
N ILE A 128 -7.78 -14.11 4.34
CA ILE A 128 -6.40 -13.64 4.55
C ILE A 128 -5.44 -14.66 3.94
N PRO A 129 -4.76 -14.35 2.82
CA PRO A 129 -3.85 -15.29 2.17
C PRO A 129 -2.62 -15.57 3.05
N GLU A 130 -2.43 -16.83 3.46
CA GLU A 130 -1.28 -17.23 4.30
C GLU A 130 0.07 -16.90 3.64
N SER A 131 0.15 -16.98 2.32
CA SER A 131 1.36 -16.66 1.55
C SER A 131 1.74 -15.17 1.57
N MET A 132 0.84 -14.29 2.02
CA MET A 132 1.00 -12.84 2.05
C MET A 132 0.66 -12.27 3.44
N LYS A 133 0.67 -13.10 4.49
CA LYS A 133 0.31 -12.66 5.84
C LYS A 133 1.21 -11.56 6.40
N ASP A 134 2.47 -11.53 5.96
CA ASP A 134 3.45 -10.54 6.41
C ASP A 134 3.17 -9.16 5.77
N ASP A 135 2.36 -9.11 4.72
CA ASP A 135 1.86 -7.88 4.10
C ASP A 135 0.65 -7.30 4.87
N VAL A 136 0.15 -7.98 5.91
CA VAL A 136 -0.99 -7.52 6.73
C VAL A 136 -0.50 -6.92 8.04
N ILE A 137 -0.90 -5.68 8.32
CA ILE A 137 -0.64 -5.00 9.60
C ILE A 137 -1.67 -5.42 10.64
N ALA A 138 -2.95 -5.35 10.28
CA ALA A 138 -4.07 -5.73 11.13
C ALA A 138 -5.31 -6.00 10.27
N HIS A 139 -6.25 -6.78 10.80
CA HIS A 139 -7.52 -7.00 10.14
C HIS A 139 -8.64 -7.25 11.14
N THR A 140 -9.87 -6.91 10.75
CA THR A 140 -11.08 -7.32 11.48
C THR A 140 -11.43 -8.78 11.19
N LYS A 141 -12.38 -9.33 11.92
CA LYS A 141 -13.12 -10.53 11.47
C LYS A 141 -13.82 -10.26 10.13
N LEU A 142 -14.17 -11.34 9.44
CA LEU A 142 -15.11 -11.31 8.33
C LEU A 142 -16.54 -11.29 8.88
N LEU A 143 -17.23 -10.19 8.65
CA LEU A 143 -18.50 -9.84 9.27
C LEU A 143 -19.67 -10.04 8.31
N GLY A 144 -20.65 -10.82 8.75
CA GLY A 144 -21.97 -10.89 8.13
C GLY A 144 -22.84 -9.66 8.43
N PRO A 145 -24.08 -9.64 7.93
CA PRO A 145 -24.97 -8.48 8.06
C PRO A 145 -25.27 -8.16 9.53
N GLY A 146 -25.13 -6.89 9.90
CA GLY A 146 -25.41 -6.37 11.24
C GLY A 146 -24.29 -6.59 12.27
N GLU A 147 -23.27 -7.38 11.95
CA GLU A 147 -22.16 -7.66 12.85
C GLU A 147 -21.16 -6.49 12.95
N SER A 148 -20.37 -6.48 14.01
CA SER A 148 -19.35 -5.46 14.26
C SER A 148 -18.11 -6.07 14.89
N ASP A 149 -16.96 -5.47 14.64
CA ASP A 149 -15.69 -5.82 15.28
C ASP A 149 -14.88 -4.56 15.58
N GLN A 150 -14.04 -4.66 16.60
CA GLN A 150 -13.12 -3.60 16.98
C GLN A 150 -11.70 -4.17 17.00
N ILE A 151 -10.78 -3.47 16.35
CA ILE A 151 -9.36 -3.81 16.36
C ILE A 151 -8.53 -2.61 16.81
N THR A 152 -7.33 -2.91 17.31
CA THR A 152 -6.36 -1.91 17.71
C THR A 152 -5.03 -2.24 17.05
N PHE A 153 -4.39 -1.25 16.44
CA PHE A 153 -3.13 -1.41 15.73
C PHE A 153 -2.28 -0.14 15.81
N THR A 154 -1.05 -0.23 15.31
CA THR A 154 -0.14 0.91 15.17
C THR A 154 0.45 0.89 13.78
N LEU A 155 0.52 2.06 13.14
CA LEU A 155 1.26 2.28 11.91
C LEU A 155 2.61 2.87 12.30
N PRO A 156 3.71 2.10 12.27
CA PRO A 156 4.97 2.53 12.87
C PRO A 156 5.56 3.73 12.13
N ASP A 157 5.49 3.72 10.80
CA ASP A 157 6.11 4.70 9.94
C ASP A 157 5.08 5.66 9.35
N ALA A 158 5.51 6.91 9.15
CA ALA A 158 4.77 7.85 8.34
C ALA A 158 4.64 7.32 6.90
N GLY A 159 3.50 7.53 6.26
CA GLY A 159 3.24 6.94 4.94
C GLY A 159 1.77 6.77 4.61
N VAL A 160 1.54 6.10 3.48
CA VAL A 160 0.20 5.79 2.96
C VAL A 160 0.00 4.28 3.01
N TYR A 161 -1.08 3.86 3.67
CA TYR A 161 -1.43 2.47 3.87
C TYR A 161 -2.78 2.21 3.22
N ASP A 162 -2.87 1.17 2.39
CA ASP A 162 -4.14 0.74 1.84
C ASP A 162 -4.90 -0.12 2.85
N PHE A 163 -6.22 0.09 2.93
CA PHE A 163 -7.12 -0.83 3.60
C PHE A 163 -8.18 -1.33 2.62
N ILE A 164 -8.48 -2.62 2.68
CA ILE A 164 -9.34 -3.28 1.69
C ILE A 164 -10.30 -4.28 2.34
N CYS A 165 -11.39 -4.59 1.64
CA CYS A 165 -12.20 -5.77 1.90
C CYS A 165 -11.68 -6.93 1.04
N THR A 166 -11.36 -8.05 1.66
CA THR A 166 -10.78 -9.22 0.96
C THR A 166 -11.78 -10.32 0.66
N PHE A 167 -13.06 -10.13 1.04
CA PHE A 167 -14.12 -11.02 0.59
C PHE A 167 -14.12 -11.09 -0.96
N PRO A 168 -14.34 -12.27 -1.57
CA PRO A 168 -14.06 -12.49 -2.99
C PRO A 168 -14.70 -11.43 -3.91
N GLY A 169 -13.85 -10.73 -4.66
CA GLY A 169 -14.25 -9.71 -5.63
C GLY A 169 -14.52 -8.31 -5.07
N HIS A 170 -14.48 -8.11 -3.74
CA HIS A 170 -14.82 -6.81 -3.15
C HIS A 170 -13.66 -5.80 -3.19
N PHE A 171 -12.41 -6.25 -3.16
CA PHE A 171 -11.21 -5.39 -3.11
C PHE A 171 -11.15 -4.35 -4.25
N GLY A 172 -11.78 -4.63 -5.39
CA GLY A 172 -11.84 -3.71 -6.52
C GLY A 172 -12.64 -2.43 -6.26
N THR A 173 -13.59 -2.44 -5.31
CA THR A 173 -14.42 -1.26 -4.99
C THR A 173 -14.38 -0.88 -3.52
N MET A 174 -14.16 -1.85 -2.62
CA MET A 174 -14.06 -1.67 -1.19
C MET A 174 -12.60 -1.52 -0.77
N HIS A 175 -12.05 -0.35 -1.05
CA HIS A 175 -10.71 0.02 -0.62
C HIS A 175 -10.65 1.50 -0.26
N GLY A 176 -9.62 1.86 0.50
CA GLY A 176 -9.33 3.24 0.86
C GLY A 176 -7.90 3.38 1.37
N LYS A 177 -7.56 4.58 1.83
CA LYS A 177 -6.21 4.94 2.29
C LYS A 177 -6.24 5.46 3.72
N ILE A 178 -5.26 5.07 4.51
CA ILE A 178 -4.92 5.67 5.78
C ILE A 178 -3.58 6.40 5.58
N VAL A 179 -3.58 7.71 5.78
CA VAL A 179 -2.36 8.53 5.77
C VAL A 179 -1.87 8.69 7.20
N ALA A 180 -0.70 8.12 7.50
CA ALA A 180 -0.01 8.29 8.78
C ALA A 180 1.04 9.40 8.66
N GLN A 181 1.01 10.37 9.57
CA GLN A 181 1.94 11.51 9.63
C GLN A 181 2.62 11.65 10.99
#